data_AF-A0A1Y1RV16-F1
#
_entry.id   AF-A0A1Y1RV16-F1
#
_cell.length_a   1.000
_cell.length_b   1.000
_cell.length_c   1.000
_cell.angle_alpha   90.00
_cell.angle_beta   90.00
_cell.angle_gamma   90.00
#
_symmetry.space_group_name_H-M   'P 1'
#
loop_
_entity.id
_entity.type
_entity.pdbx_description
1 polymer ?
#
loop_
_entity_poly.entity_id
_entity_poly.type
_entity_poly.pdbx_seq_one_letter_code
_entity_poly.pdbx_strand_id
1 'polypeptide(L)'
;MANREKSVDGIFFLQLAVSLFLIVSGLLGLMDYTSTGSKVFRALGIGNDVVAIIITVLELVSGTILLVGLFLLIRNRTLFFAVLFVFVLWALRVVLYYFLNDFLQPDALVWLHNMAPDLIVLSSLWVILRRYA
;
A
#
# COMPACT_ATOMS: atom_id res chain seq x y z
N MET A 1 21.42 -15.16 -33.06
CA MET A 1 20.90 -15.69 -31.79
C MET A 1 21.32 -14.72 -30.69
N ALA A 2 20.48 -13.74 -30.37
CA ALA A 2 20.78 -12.77 -29.31
C ALA A 2 20.14 -13.26 -28.03
N ASN A 3 20.98 -13.66 -27.07
CA ASN A 3 20.60 -14.00 -25.71
C ASN A 3 19.84 -12.80 -25.12
N ARG A 4 18.52 -12.89 -25.00
CA ARG A 4 17.77 -12.04 -24.08
C ARG A 4 18.13 -12.52 -22.69
N GLU A 5 19.22 -12.00 -22.14
CA GLU A 5 19.41 -12.06 -20.70
C GLU A 5 18.10 -11.60 -20.07
N LYS A 6 17.54 -12.43 -19.19
CA LYS A 6 16.43 -12.04 -18.33
C LYS A 6 16.97 -10.98 -17.39
N SER A 7 17.19 -9.78 -17.91
CA SER A 7 17.68 -8.65 -17.15
C SER A 7 16.66 -8.44 -16.05
N VAL A 8 17.11 -8.61 -14.81
CA VAL A 8 16.28 -8.37 -13.63
C VAL A 8 15.90 -6.89 -13.70
N ASP A 9 14.69 -6.65 -14.20
CA ASP A 9 14.17 -5.32 -14.49
C ASP A 9 14.02 -4.53 -13.19
N GLY A 10 14.31 -3.23 -13.20
CA GLY A 10 14.23 -2.37 -12.00
C GLY A 10 12.85 -2.42 -11.35
N ILE A 11 11.81 -2.72 -12.12
CA ILE A 11 10.43 -2.91 -11.65
C ILE A 11 10.30 -4.13 -10.73
N PHE A 12 11.11 -5.18 -10.91
CA PHE A 12 11.15 -6.34 -10.01
C PHE A 12 11.57 -5.94 -8.60
N PHE A 13 12.68 -5.19 -8.48
CA PHE A 13 13.17 -4.71 -7.18
C PHE A 13 12.21 -3.72 -6.53
N LEU A 14 11.58 -2.85 -7.34
CA LEU A 14 10.56 -1.93 -6.86
C LEU A 14 9.35 -2.68 -6.28
N GLN A 15 8.83 -3.68 -7.00
CA GLN A 15 7.71 -4.49 -6.54
C GLN A 15 8.06 -5.29 -5.28
N LEU A 16 9.29 -5.84 -5.20
CA LEU A 16 9.77 -6.52 -4.01
C LEU A 16 9.80 -5.58 -2.80
N ALA A 17 10.40 -4.39 -2.95
CA ALA A 17 10.51 -3.40 -1.89
C ALA A 17 9.14 -2.92 -1.40
N VAL A 18 8.21 -2.64 -2.31
CA VAL A 18 6.83 -2.23 -1.97
C VAL A 18 6.08 -3.35 -1.27
N SER A 19 6.24 -4.60 -1.72
CA SER A 19 5.57 -5.75 -1.10
C SER A 19 6.07 -5.98 0.33
N LEU A 20 7.38 -5.88 0.55
CA LEU A 20 7.99 -5.95 1.89
C LEU A 20 7.51 -4.81 2.78
N PHE A 21 7.52 -3.58 2.27
CA PHE A 21 7.05 -2.41 3.00
C PHE A 21 5.59 -2.55 3.45
N LEU A 22 4.72 -3.08 2.58
CA LEU A 22 3.33 -3.39 2.91
C LEU A 22 3.18 -4.41 4.02
N ILE A 23 3.90 -5.53 3.91
CA ILE A 23 3.82 -6.61 4.88
C ILE A 23 4.29 -6.12 6.24
N VAL A 24 5.42 -5.40 6.29
CA VAL A 24 5.95 -4.83 7.54
C VAL A 24 4.99 -3.78 8.11
N SER A 25 4.45 -2.88 7.28
CA SER A 25 3.48 -1.87 7.74
C SER A 25 2.22 -2.51 8.30
N GLY A 26 1.68 -3.55 7.65
CA GLY A 26 0.55 -4.31 8.14
C GLY A 26 0.85 -5.04 9.45
N LEU A 27 2.03 -5.67 9.57
CA LEU A 27 2.47 -6.30 10.83
C LEU A 27 2.59 -5.28 11.98
N LEU A 28 3.16 -4.11 11.72
CA LEU A 28 3.24 -3.03 12.70
C LEU A 28 1.85 -2.53 13.08
N GLY A 29 0.92 -2.44 12.13
CA GLY A 29 -0.49 -2.13 12.39
C GLY A 29 -1.25 -3.20 13.19
N LEU A 30 -0.74 -4.43 13.31
CA LEU A 30 -1.28 -5.46 14.21
C LEU A 30 -0.70 -5.32 15.63
N MET A 31 0.57 -4.89 15.72
CA MET A 31 1.26 -4.73 17.00
C MET A 31 0.81 -3.48 17.75
N ASP A 32 0.63 -2.37 17.02
CA ASP A 32 0.03 -1.15 17.55
C ASP A 32 -1.48 -1.22 17.28
N TYR A 33 -2.26 -1.60 18.30
CA TYR A 33 -3.73 -1.72 18.29
C TYR A 33 -4.46 -0.37 18.06
N THR A 34 -3.78 0.60 17.47
CA THR A 34 -4.26 1.92 17.05
C THR A 34 -4.08 2.06 15.55
N SER A 35 -4.81 1.24 14.77
CA SER A 35 -4.82 1.42 13.33
C SER A 35 -5.16 2.87 13.01
N THR A 36 -4.38 3.49 12.14
CA THR A 36 -4.54 4.90 11.82
C THR A 36 -5.89 5.15 11.12
N GLY A 37 -6.41 4.14 10.41
CA GLY A 37 -7.76 4.17 9.85
C GLY A 37 -8.86 4.16 10.92
N SER A 38 -8.70 3.46 12.04
CA SER A 38 -9.71 3.48 13.11
C SER A 38 -9.86 4.85 13.76
N LYS A 39 -8.86 5.73 13.72
CA LYS A 39 -9.02 7.14 14.15
C LYS A 39 -10.01 7.91 13.26
N VAL A 40 -9.96 7.68 11.96
CA VAL A 40 -10.87 8.30 10.97
C VAL A 40 -12.27 7.72 11.09
N PHE A 41 -12.39 6.39 11.17
CA PHE A 41 -13.69 5.73 11.35
C PHE A 41 -14.31 6.02 12.73
N ARG A 42 -13.47 6.27 13.75
CA ARG A 42 -13.89 6.79 15.06
C ARG A 42 -14.45 8.20 14.94
N ALA A 43 -13.84 9.08 14.14
CA ALA A 43 -14.40 10.41 13.87
C ALA A 43 -15.77 10.33 13.15
N LEU A 44 -16.04 9.22 12.46
CA LEU A 44 -17.33 8.90 11.83
C LEU A 44 -18.29 8.09 12.72
N GLY A 45 -17.93 7.81 13.98
CA GLY A 45 -18.78 7.11 14.95
C GLY A 45 -18.86 5.58 14.79
N ILE A 46 -17.97 4.97 14.00
CA ILE A 46 -17.96 3.52 13.72
C ILE A 46 -16.99 2.83 14.70
N GLY A 47 -17.43 1.72 15.31
CA GLY A 47 -16.71 1.00 16.37
C GLY A 47 -15.25 0.66 16.07
N ASN A 48 -14.37 0.94 17.05
CA ASN A 48 -12.91 1.05 16.89
C ASN A 48 -12.19 -0.27 16.56
N ASP A 49 -12.61 -1.39 17.16
CA ASP A 49 -11.76 -2.59 17.20
C ASP A 49 -11.91 -3.47 15.96
N VAL A 50 -13.14 -3.57 15.42
CA VAL A 50 -13.42 -4.39 14.23
C VAL A 50 -12.85 -3.75 12.97
N VAL A 51 -12.98 -2.43 12.84
CA VAL A 51 -12.49 -1.67 11.68
C VAL A 51 -10.96 -1.68 11.62
N ALA A 52 -10.30 -1.54 12.77
CA ALA A 52 -8.85 -1.61 12.86
C ALA A 52 -8.32 -2.95 12.34
N ILE A 53 -8.89 -4.05 12.83
CA ILE A 53 -8.53 -5.40 12.42
C ILE A 53 -8.74 -5.59 10.91
N ILE A 54 -9.86 -5.12 10.35
CA ILE A 54 -10.15 -5.25 8.92
C ILE A 54 -9.08 -4.53 8.07
N ILE A 55 -8.73 -3.30 8.41
CA ILE A 55 -7.77 -2.50 7.64
C ILE A 55 -6.40 -3.16 7.67
N THR A 56 -5.96 -3.63 8.84
CA THR A 56 -4.67 -4.27 8.99
C THR A 56 -4.60 -5.61 8.24
N VAL A 57 -5.70 -6.39 8.26
CA VAL A 57 -5.80 -7.61 7.46
C VAL A 57 -5.74 -7.29 5.97
N LEU A 58 -6.41 -6.23 5.51
CA LEU A 58 -6.36 -5.80 4.10
C LEU A 58 -4.95 -5.38 3.68
N GLU A 59 -4.21 -4.64 4.53
CA GLU A 59 -2.81 -4.28 4.28
C GLU A 59 -1.92 -5.53 4.16
N LEU A 60 -2.04 -6.47 5.08
CA LEU A 60 -1.27 -7.72 5.06
C LEU A 60 -1.56 -8.57 3.81
N VAL A 61 -2.86 -8.70 3.48
CA VAL A 61 -3.32 -9.42 2.29
C VAL A 61 -2.81 -8.72 1.02
N SER A 62 -2.84 -7.40 0.97
CA SER A 62 -2.36 -6.61 -0.16
C SER A 62 -0.86 -6.82 -0.44
N GLY A 63 -0.02 -6.80 0.61
CA GLY A 63 1.40 -7.06 0.50
C GLY A 63 1.71 -8.49 0.05
N THR A 64 0.95 -9.46 0.58
CA THR A 64 1.07 -10.87 0.19
C THR A 64 0.69 -11.08 -1.27
N ILE A 65 -0.40 -10.45 -1.74
CA ILE A 65 -0.84 -10.50 -3.14
C ILE A 65 0.25 -9.97 -4.08
N LEU A 66 0.85 -8.83 -3.76
CA LEU A 66 1.92 -8.26 -4.60
C LEU A 66 3.17 -9.12 -4.64
N LEU A 67 3.50 -9.75 -3.50
CA LEU A 67 4.63 -10.68 -3.40
C LEU A 67 4.37 -11.95 -4.20
N VAL A 68 3.18 -12.54 -4.09
CA VAL A 68 2.78 -13.71 -4.89
C VAL A 68 2.75 -13.36 -6.39
N GLY A 69 2.27 -12.17 -6.74
CA GLY A 69 2.28 -11.66 -8.12
C GLY A 69 3.67 -11.43 -8.72
N LEU A 70 4.71 -11.38 -7.89
CA LEU A 70 6.11 -11.29 -8.31
C LEU A 70 6.65 -12.63 -8.82
N PHE A 71 6.20 -13.74 -8.22
CA PHE A 71 6.57 -15.11 -8.61
C PHE A 71 5.61 -15.70 -9.65
N LEU A 72 4.33 -15.33 -9.60
CA LEU A 72 3.36 -15.64 -10.64
C LEU A 72 3.55 -14.66 -11.81
N LEU A 73 4.53 -14.95 -12.66
CA LEU A 73 4.82 -14.23 -13.90
C LEU A 73 3.74 -14.48 -14.99
N ILE A 74 2.47 -14.53 -14.60
CA ILE A 74 1.35 -14.80 -15.49
C ILE A 74 0.64 -13.47 -15.73
N ARG A 75 0.57 -13.05 -17.01
CA ARG A 75 -0.22 -11.89 -17.45
C ARG A 75 -1.71 -12.21 -17.30
N ASN A 76 -2.19 -12.17 -16.07
CA ASN A 76 -3.57 -12.43 -15.71
C ASN A 76 -4.25 -11.13 -15.28
N ARG A 77 -5.43 -10.88 -15.85
CA ARG A 77 -6.31 -9.76 -15.46
C ARG A 77 -6.54 -9.71 -13.94
N THR A 78 -6.49 -10.86 -13.28
CA THR A 78 -6.58 -10.98 -11.82
C THR A 78 -5.49 -10.19 -11.10
N LEU A 79 -4.23 -10.25 -11.54
CA LEU A 79 -3.14 -9.48 -10.91
C LEU A 79 -3.30 -7.99 -11.15
N PHE A 80 -3.76 -7.59 -12.35
CA PHE A 80 -4.09 -6.19 -12.62
C PHE A 80 -5.15 -5.65 -11.66
N PHE A 81 -6.28 -6.35 -11.51
CA PHE A 81 -7.33 -5.95 -10.57
C PHE A 81 -6.86 -5.97 -9.12
N ALA A 82 -6.01 -6.93 -8.74
CA ALA A 82 -5.49 -7.01 -7.40
C ALA A 82 -4.56 -5.82 -7.08
N VAL A 83 -3.60 -5.51 -7.95
CA VAL A 83 -2.73 -4.32 -7.82
C VAL A 83 -3.55 -3.04 -7.82
N LEU A 84 -4.58 -2.94 -8.66
CA LEU A 84 -5.49 -1.80 -8.72
C LEU A 84 -6.26 -1.64 -7.41
N PHE A 85 -6.74 -2.73 -6.83
CA PHE A 85 -7.41 -2.73 -5.53
C PHE A 85 -6.46 -2.24 -4.43
N VAL A 86 -5.20 -2.72 -4.39
CA VAL A 86 -4.19 -2.23 -3.45
C VAL A 86 -3.92 -0.74 -3.64
N PHE A 87 -3.78 -0.30 -4.89
CA PHE A 87 -3.57 1.10 -5.23
C PHE A 87 -4.71 2.00 -4.72
N VAL A 88 -5.96 1.60 -4.95
CA VAL A 88 -7.15 2.35 -4.50
C VAL A 88 -7.24 2.37 -2.98
N LEU A 89 -7.03 1.24 -2.31
CA LEU A 89 -7.02 1.19 -0.84
C LEU A 89 -5.93 2.09 -0.24
N TRP A 90 -4.74 2.09 -0.83
CA TRP A 90 -3.65 2.95 -0.38
C TRP A 90 -3.97 4.42 -0.61
N ALA A 91 -4.46 4.78 -1.80
CA ALA A 91 -4.85 6.15 -2.10
C ALA A 91 -5.89 6.65 -1.08
N LEU A 92 -6.88 5.80 -0.77
CA LEU A 92 -7.90 6.11 0.22
C LEU A 92 -7.30 6.30 1.62
N ARG A 93 -6.36 5.45 2.05
CA ARG A 93 -5.62 5.62 3.31
C ARG A 93 -4.91 6.97 3.40
N VAL A 94 -4.20 7.38 2.34
CA VAL A 94 -3.49 8.69 2.29
C VAL A 94 -4.48 9.82 2.44
N VAL A 95 -5.59 9.77 1.69
CA VAL A 95 -6.63 10.80 1.77
C VAL A 95 -7.23 10.86 3.18
N LEU A 96 -7.67 9.73 3.71
CA LEU A 96 -8.29 9.67 5.04
C LEU A 96 -7.34 10.15 6.14
N TYR A 97 -6.06 9.78 6.08
CA TYR A 97 -5.13 10.13 7.14
C TYR A 97 -4.63 11.57 7.04
N TYR A 98 -4.05 11.95 5.90
CA TYR A 98 -3.38 13.24 5.76
C TYR A 98 -4.34 14.38 5.49
N PHE A 99 -5.53 14.13 4.91
CA PHE A 99 -6.48 15.19 4.59
C PHE A 99 -7.67 15.26 5.55
N LEU A 100 -8.12 14.14 6.14
CA LEU A 100 -9.25 14.17 7.08
C LEU A 100 -8.84 14.14 8.56
N ASN A 101 -7.72 13.52 8.92
CA ASN A 101 -7.32 13.40 10.33
C ASN A 101 -6.31 14.47 10.77
N ASP A 102 -5.27 14.69 9.96
CA ASP A 102 -4.10 15.49 10.35
C ASP A 102 -3.73 16.56 9.31
N PHE A 103 -4.72 17.23 8.71
CA PHE A 103 -4.48 18.21 7.65
C PHE A 103 -3.61 19.38 8.14
N LEU A 104 -2.38 19.45 7.63
CA LEU A 104 -1.38 20.49 7.93
C LEU A 104 -1.00 20.60 9.43
N GLN A 105 -1.23 19.55 10.23
CA GLN A 105 -0.89 19.53 11.65
C GLN A 105 0.26 18.55 11.95
N PRO A 106 1.16 18.84 12.90
CA PRO A 106 1.33 20.11 13.63
C PRO A 106 2.03 21.20 12.80
N ASP A 107 2.84 20.83 11.81
CA ASP A 107 3.53 21.71 10.86
C ASP A 107 3.45 21.15 9.44
N ALA A 108 3.31 22.03 8.43
CA ALA A 108 3.22 21.62 7.03
C ALA A 108 4.44 20.82 6.54
N LEU A 109 5.63 21.12 7.06
CA LEU A 109 6.87 20.42 6.69
C LEU A 109 6.91 18.99 7.25
N VAL A 110 6.48 18.81 8.50
CA VAL A 110 6.39 17.49 9.15
C VAL A 110 5.31 16.65 8.50
N TRP A 111 4.15 17.25 8.20
CA TRP A 111 3.07 16.62 7.47
C TRP A 111 3.53 16.11 6.09
N LEU A 112 4.26 16.95 5.34
CA LEU A 112 4.76 16.58 4.01
C LEU A 112 5.83 15.49 4.10
N HIS A 113 6.71 15.55 5.10
CA HIS A 113 7.71 14.51 5.34
C HIS A 113 7.06 13.16 5.65
N ASN A 114 6.01 13.14 6.46
CA ASN A 114 5.27 11.93 6.79
C ASN A 114 4.49 11.39 5.57
N MET A 115 3.93 12.27 4.74
CA MET A 115 3.18 11.88 3.53
C MET A 115 4.09 11.39 2.38
N ALA A 116 5.35 11.83 2.34
CA ALA A 116 6.29 11.47 1.29
C ALA A 116 6.49 9.95 1.07
N PRO A 117 6.74 9.11 2.10
CA PRO A 117 6.86 7.66 1.90
C PRO A 117 5.57 7.05 1.33
N ASP A 118 4.39 7.49 1.78
CA ASP A 118 3.11 7.01 1.24
C ASP A 118 2.94 7.38 -0.25
N LEU A 119 3.34 8.58 -0.65
CA LEU A 119 3.35 9.01 -2.06
C LEU A 119 4.32 8.19 -2.92
N ILE A 120 5.50 7.85 -2.38
CA ILE A 120 6.47 6.99 -3.06
C ILE A 120 5.86 5.62 -3.30
N VAL A 121 5.16 5.05 -2.32
CA VAL A 121 4.48 3.76 -2.48
C VAL A 121 3.34 3.86 -3.50
N LEU A 122 2.55 4.93 -3.45
CA LEU A 122 1.48 5.17 -4.43
C LEU A 122 2.03 5.23 -5.87
N SER A 123 3.13 5.97 -6.04
CA SER A 123 3.83 6.11 -7.33
C SER A 123 4.40 4.76 -7.79
N SER A 124 4.93 3.98 -6.86
CA SER A 124 5.48 2.66 -7.14
C SER A 124 4.40 1.67 -7.56
N LEU A 125 3.26 1.65 -6.85
CA LEU A 125 2.08 0.86 -7.19
C LEU A 125 1.54 1.23 -8.57
N TRP A 126 1.56 2.51 -8.94
CA TRP A 126 1.17 2.95 -10.28
C TRP A 126 2.10 2.40 -11.37
N VAL A 127 3.42 2.44 -11.16
CA VAL A 127 4.40 1.87 -12.09
C VAL A 127 4.20 0.36 -12.23
N ILE A 128 3.97 -0.34 -11.11
CA ILE A 128 3.67 -1.78 -11.10
C ILE A 128 2.35 -2.06 -11.83
N LEU A 129 1.31 -1.25 -11.61
CA LEU A 129 0.01 -1.40 -12.27
C LEU A 129 0.14 -1.30 -13.80
N ARG A 130 0.94 -0.35 -14.31
CA ARG A 130 1.20 -0.21 -15.75
C ARG A 130 1.94 -1.39 -16.37
N ARG A 131 2.63 -2.22 -15.58
CA ARG A 131 3.24 -3.47 -16.06
C ARG A 131 2.18 -4.54 -16.38
N TYR A 132 1.04 -4.50 -15.69
CA TYR A 132 -0.03 -5.49 -15.81
C TYR A 132 -1.20 -5.01 -16.68
N ALA A 133 -1.25 -3.72 -17.02
CA ALA A 133 -2.18 -3.13 -18.00
C ALA A 133 -1.84 -3.58 -19.44
#